data_AF-A0A268A6V8-F1
#
_entry.id   AF-A0A268A6V8-F1
#
_cell.length_a   1.000
_cell.length_b   1.000
_cell.length_c   1.000
_cell.angle_alpha   90.00
_cell.angle_beta   90.00
_cell.angle_gamma   90.00
#
_symmetry.space_group_name_H-M   'P 1'
#
loop_
_entity.id
_entity.type
_entity.pdbx_description
1 polymer ?
#
loop_
_entity_poly.entity_id
_entity_poly.type
_entity_poly.pdbx_seq_one_letter_code
_entity_poly.pdbx_strand_id
1 'polypeptide(L)'
;MKIDMFIQESVKLFIFLSCIFLISLIPLCITSNGLHLPDIDKIAAFFHDLISPQTLTYIHSISGVERPLFPFIFDAFRSSFTIFSLSLLLSLSIALLLACVQQFLPPHLRRLMQTAASFLHTIPDLVYIVSAQLLVVAVYQLTQIRFFRFTGAGEAEAVGLPILVLSIIPTLFLYHTLVNLMEMEWQKPYIELAKSKGISRFLFCRSICCVMC
;
A
#
# COMPACT_ATOMS: atom_id res chain seq x y z
N MET A 1 6.49 -21.73 28.65
CA MET A 1 6.92 -20.50 27.95
C MET A 1 6.70 -20.54 26.42
N LYS A 2 7.27 -21.46 25.63
CA LYS A 2 6.94 -21.58 24.19
C LYS A 2 5.51 -22.07 23.91
N ILE A 3 4.98 -22.96 24.76
CA ILE A 3 3.63 -23.53 24.63
C ILE A 3 2.54 -22.50 24.98
N ASP A 4 2.72 -21.75 26.08
CA ASP A 4 1.78 -20.69 26.48
C ASP A 4 1.67 -19.59 25.42
N MET A 5 2.80 -19.25 24.78
CA MET A 5 2.83 -18.29 23.67
C MET A 5 2.09 -18.81 22.43
N PHE A 6 2.21 -20.09 22.11
CA PHE A 6 1.51 -20.71 20.98
C PHE A 6 -0.01 -20.80 21.20
N ILE A 7 -0.44 -21.12 22.43
CA ILE A 7 -1.85 -21.14 22.81
C ILE A 7 -2.45 -19.73 22.73
N GLN A 8 -1.72 -18.71 23.21
CA GLN A 8 -2.20 -17.33 23.19
C GLN A 8 -2.42 -16.80 21.76
N GLU A 9 -1.50 -17.07 20.83
CA GLU A 9 -1.65 -16.65 19.43
C GLU A 9 -2.78 -17.43 18.72
N SER A 10 -2.95 -18.71 19.02
CA SER A 10 -4.06 -19.51 18.49
C SER A 10 -5.43 -18.99 18.95
N VAL A 11 -5.55 -18.59 20.21
CA VAL A 11 -6.79 -18.02 20.77
C VAL A 11 -7.13 -16.67 20.12
N LYS A 12 -6.13 -15.80 19.90
CA LYS A 12 -6.34 -14.52 19.19
C LYS A 12 -6.90 -14.72 17.78
N LEU A 13 -6.35 -15.69 17.04
CA LEU A 13 -6.83 -16.02 15.70
C LEU A 13 -8.29 -16.49 15.72
N PHE A 14 -8.66 -17.35 16.67
CA PHE A 14 -10.03 -17.84 16.79
C PHE A 14 -11.02 -16.72 17.11
N ILE A 15 -10.66 -15.82 18.04
CA ILE A 15 -11.49 -14.65 18.38
C ILE A 15 -11.68 -13.75 17.14
N PHE A 16 -10.60 -13.48 16.40
CA PHE A 16 -10.65 -12.65 15.20
C PHE A 16 -11.57 -13.25 14.12
N LEU A 17 -11.47 -14.56 13.88
CA LEU A 17 -12.27 -15.26 12.89
C LEU A 17 -13.76 -15.28 13.26
N SER A 18 -14.05 -15.50 14.55
CA SER A 18 -15.40 -15.40 15.11
C SER A 18 -15.98 -13.99 14.95
N CYS A 19 -15.18 -12.94 15.20
CA CYS A 19 -15.60 -11.55 14.99
C CYS A 19 -15.93 -11.23 13.54
N ILE A 20 -15.10 -11.65 12.58
CA ILE A 20 -15.38 -11.46 11.14
C ILE A 20 -16.70 -12.13 10.76
N PHE A 21 -16.91 -13.35 11.23
CA PHE A 21 -18.14 -14.09 10.98
C PHE A 21 -19.36 -13.35 11.55
N LEU A 22 -19.27 -12.84 12.78
CA LEU A 22 -20.34 -12.09 13.42
C LEU A 22 -20.64 -10.77 12.68
N ILE A 23 -19.61 -10.06 12.23
CA ILE A 23 -19.76 -8.82 11.44
C ILE A 23 -20.42 -9.11 10.09
N SER A 24 -20.11 -10.26 9.48
CA SER A 24 -20.67 -10.66 8.18
C SER A 24 -22.16 -11.01 8.26
N LEU A 25 -22.73 -11.26 9.45
CA LEU A 25 -24.16 -11.48 9.66
C LEU A 25 -24.95 -10.16 9.83
N ILE A 26 -24.27 -9.04 10.13
CA ILE A 26 -24.91 -7.73 10.33
C ILE A 26 -25.76 -7.29 9.13
N PRO A 27 -25.32 -7.44 7.86
CA PRO A 27 -26.13 -7.09 6.70
C PRO A 27 -27.45 -7.87 6.62
N LEU A 28 -27.49 -9.11 7.12
CA LEU A 28 -28.68 -9.97 7.08
C LEU A 28 -29.80 -9.48 8.02
N CYS A 29 -29.44 -8.75 9.07
CA CYS A 29 -30.37 -8.14 10.02
C CYS A 29 -31.06 -6.87 9.48
N ILE A 30 -30.58 -6.33 8.36
CA ILE A 30 -31.05 -5.07 7.79
C ILE A 30 -31.95 -5.38 6.60
N THR A 31 -33.27 -5.38 6.83
CA THR A 31 -34.30 -5.50 5.77
C THR A 31 -34.97 -4.15 5.53
N SER A 32 -35.63 -3.98 4.38
CA SER A 32 -36.32 -2.75 3.94
C SER A 32 -37.32 -2.15 4.94
N ASN A 33 -37.77 -2.93 5.93
CA ASN A 33 -38.80 -2.54 6.89
C ASN A 33 -38.27 -2.32 8.33
N GLY A 34 -36.94 -2.28 8.53
CA GLY A 34 -36.31 -2.05 9.83
C GLY A 34 -35.39 -3.20 10.29
N LEU A 35 -35.01 -3.19 11.57
CA LEU A 35 -34.12 -4.18 12.19
C LEU A 35 -34.95 -5.38 12.67
N HIS A 36 -34.87 -6.51 11.97
CA HIS A 36 -35.51 -7.76 12.39
C HIS A 36 -34.43 -8.81 12.67
N LEU A 37 -34.64 -9.65 13.69
CA LEU A 37 -33.77 -10.79 13.92
C LEU A 37 -33.90 -11.74 12.70
N PRO A 38 -32.77 -12.18 12.12
CA PRO A 38 -32.81 -13.01 10.93
C PRO A 38 -33.42 -14.38 11.26
N ASP A 39 -34.35 -14.83 10.41
CA ASP A 39 -34.89 -16.20 10.50
C ASP A 39 -33.78 -17.23 10.28
N ILE A 40 -33.91 -18.38 10.94
CA ILE A 40 -32.95 -19.50 10.86
C ILE A 40 -32.74 -19.93 9.40
N ASP A 41 -33.79 -19.84 8.57
CA ASP A 41 -33.76 -20.18 7.15
C ASP A 41 -32.85 -19.26 6.33
N LYS A 42 -32.79 -17.96 6.67
CA LYS A 42 -31.90 -16.99 6.01
C LYS A 42 -30.44 -17.22 6.41
N ILE A 43 -30.19 -17.63 7.65
CA ILE A 43 -28.86 -18.01 8.13
C ILE A 43 -28.40 -19.29 7.43
N ALA A 44 -29.28 -20.29 7.30
CA ALA A 44 -28.98 -21.53 6.60
C ALA A 44 -28.71 -21.32 5.10
N ALA A 45 -29.48 -20.43 4.45
CA ALA A 45 -29.25 -20.04 3.06
C ALA A 45 -27.88 -19.34 2.89
N PHE A 46 -27.52 -18.42 3.79
CA PHE A 46 -26.20 -17.77 3.78
C PHE A 46 -25.06 -18.78 3.93
N PHE A 47 -25.19 -19.78 4.81
CA PHE A 47 -24.21 -20.86 4.93
C PHE A 47 -24.08 -21.69 3.65
N HIS A 48 -25.19 -21.96 2.97
CA HIS A 48 -25.19 -22.68 1.70
C HIS A 48 -24.51 -21.86 0.59
N ASP A 49 -24.77 -20.55 0.55
CA ASP A 49 -24.14 -19.62 -0.39
C ASP A 49 -22.64 -19.45 -0.14
N LEU A 50 -22.18 -19.56 1.12
CA LEU A 50 -20.75 -19.62 1.47
C LEU A 50 -20.06 -20.87 0.92
N ILE A 51 -20.77 -22.00 0.88
CA ILE A 51 -20.23 -23.28 0.39
C ILE A 51 -20.20 -23.30 -1.15
N SER A 52 -21.12 -22.59 -1.81
CA SER A 52 -21.20 -22.46 -3.27
C SER A 52 -20.96 -21.02 -3.75
N PRO A 53 -19.73 -20.48 -3.62
CA PRO A 53 -19.45 -19.06 -3.88
C PRO A 53 -19.66 -18.64 -5.35
N GLN A 54 -19.77 -19.60 -6.27
CA GLN A 54 -19.87 -19.34 -7.71
C GLN A 54 -21.25 -18.84 -8.15
N THR A 55 -22.30 -19.07 -7.36
CA THR A 55 -23.68 -18.66 -7.67
C THR A 55 -24.08 -17.34 -7.03
N LEU A 56 -23.17 -16.68 -6.32
CA LEU A 56 -23.40 -15.38 -5.71
C LEU A 56 -23.59 -14.32 -6.80
N THR A 57 -24.81 -13.78 -6.93
CA THR A 57 -25.14 -12.70 -7.85
C THR A 57 -25.28 -11.38 -7.09
N TYR A 58 -24.86 -10.29 -7.73
CA TYR A 58 -25.08 -8.93 -7.24
C TYR A 58 -26.12 -8.25 -8.12
N ILE A 59 -27.14 -7.69 -7.47
CA ILE A 59 -28.15 -6.87 -8.13
C ILE A 59 -27.69 -5.41 -8.04
N HIS A 60 -27.36 -4.82 -9.18
CA HIS A 60 -27.06 -3.39 -9.24
C HIS A 60 -28.34 -2.59 -8.96
N SER A 61 -28.36 -1.80 -7.88
CA SER A 61 -29.54 -1.03 -7.44
C SER A 61 -30.08 -0.02 -8.46
N ILE A 62 -29.30 0.32 -9.49
CA ILE A 62 -29.62 1.34 -10.49
C ILE A 62 -30.05 0.72 -11.84
N SER A 63 -29.50 -0.45 -12.21
CA SER A 63 -29.76 -1.08 -13.52
C SER A 63 -30.60 -2.35 -13.44
N GLY A 64 -30.81 -2.93 -12.25
CA GLY A 64 -31.64 -4.13 -12.05
C GLY A 64 -31.12 -5.40 -12.72
N VAL A 65 -29.91 -5.36 -13.30
CA VAL A 65 -29.30 -6.49 -13.98
C VAL A 65 -28.49 -7.30 -12.96
N GLU A 66 -28.84 -8.57 -12.82
CA GLU A 66 -28.06 -9.55 -12.07
C GLU A 66 -26.73 -9.79 -12.76
N ARG A 67 -25.63 -9.54 -12.06
CA ARG A 67 -24.28 -9.90 -12.53
C ARG A 67 -23.65 -10.91 -11.57
N PRO A 68 -22.98 -11.94 -12.09
CA PRO A 68 -22.27 -12.88 -11.24
C PRO A 68 -21.11 -12.14 -10.54
N LEU A 69 -20.97 -12.33 -9.23
CA LEU A 69 -19.91 -11.69 -8.43
C LEU A 69 -18.52 -12.22 -8.80
N PHE A 70 -18.45 -13.48 -9.20
CA PHE A 70 -17.27 -14.10 -9.79
C PHE A 70 -17.49 -14.20 -11.31
N PRO A 71 -16.57 -13.68 -12.15
CA PRO A 71 -15.17 -13.38 -11.89
C PRO A 71 -14.83 -11.92 -11.53
N PHE A 72 -15.81 -11.02 -11.45
CA PHE A 72 -15.59 -9.58 -11.28
C PHE A 72 -14.65 -9.22 -10.10
N ILE A 73 -14.81 -9.90 -8.96
CA ILE A 73 -13.94 -9.71 -7.79
C ILE A 73 -12.48 -10.08 -8.12
N PHE A 74 -12.25 -11.14 -8.88
CA PHE A 74 -10.89 -11.55 -9.27
C PHE A 74 -10.23 -10.54 -10.20
N ASP A 75 -11.01 -9.92 -11.09
CA ASP A 75 -10.50 -8.87 -11.98
C ASP A 75 -10.13 -7.60 -11.19
N ALA A 76 -10.99 -7.18 -10.25
CA ALA A 76 -10.71 -6.07 -9.34
C ALA A 76 -9.50 -6.34 -8.42
N PHE A 77 -9.37 -7.58 -7.93
CA PHE A 77 -8.23 -8.02 -7.13
C PHE A 77 -6.94 -8.00 -7.95
N ARG A 78 -6.98 -8.50 -9.18
CA ARG A 78 -5.85 -8.45 -10.12
C ARG A 78 -5.41 -7.01 -10.37
N SER A 79 -6.35 -6.10 -10.62
CA SER A 79 -6.04 -4.68 -10.82
C SER A 79 -5.35 -4.08 -9.59
N SER A 80 -5.94 -4.28 -8.40
CA SER A 80 -5.37 -3.78 -7.13
C SER A 80 -3.96 -4.31 -6.90
N PHE A 81 -3.73 -5.60 -7.15
CA PHE A 81 -2.40 -6.21 -7.04
C PHE A 81 -1.40 -5.60 -8.02
N THR A 82 -1.81 -5.37 -9.28
CA THR A 82 -0.92 -4.73 -10.28
C THR A 82 -0.55 -3.31 -9.90
N ILE A 83 -1.51 -2.50 -9.44
CA ILE A 83 -1.28 -1.13 -8.96
C ILE A 83 -0.28 -1.14 -7.81
N PHE A 84 -0.49 -2.02 -6.82
CA PHE A 84 0.38 -2.14 -5.67
C PHE A 84 1.80 -2.57 -6.05
N SER A 85 1.95 -3.61 -6.88
CA SER A 85 3.26 -4.10 -7.31
C SER A 85 4.04 -3.05 -8.12
N LEU A 86 3.38 -2.35 -9.04
CA LEU A 86 4.02 -1.30 -9.85
C LEU A 86 4.45 -0.12 -8.98
N SER A 87 3.59 0.31 -8.06
CA SER A 87 3.91 1.35 -7.08
C SER A 87 5.13 0.99 -6.24
N LEU A 88 5.19 -0.26 -5.75
CA LEU A 88 6.32 -0.73 -4.95
C LEU A 88 7.63 -0.74 -5.76
N LEU A 89 7.63 -1.28 -6.97
CA LEU A 89 8.82 -1.32 -7.83
C LEU A 89 9.31 0.09 -8.19
N LEU A 90 8.38 1.00 -8.50
CA LEU A 90 8.68 2.40 -8.78
C LEU A 90 9.30 3.08 -7.56
N SER A 91 8.70 2.88 -6.40
CA SER A 91 9.19 3.47 -5.14
C SER A 91 10.59 2.98 -4.76
N LEU A 92 10.87 1.69 -4.93
CA LEU A 92 12.18 1.11 -4.68
C LEU A 92 13.24 1.73 -5.60
N SER A 93 12.92 1.83 -6.90
CA SER A 93 13.81 2.43 -7.89
C SER A 93 14.14 3.88 -7.56
N ILE A 94 13.12 4.68 -7.22
CA ILE A 94 13.29 6.10 -6.86
C ILE A 94 14.06 6.25 -5.54
N ALA A 95 13.74 5.46 -4.52
CA ALA A 95 14.41 5.51 -3.22
C ALA A 95 15.90 5.19 -3.32
N LEU A 96 16.26 4.16 -4.11
CA LEU A 96 17.65 3.80 -4.39
C LEU A 96 18.39 4.91 -5.13
N LEU A 97 17.77 5.48 -6.17
CA LEU A 97 18.35 6.61 -6.91
C LEU A 97 18.59 7.82 -5.98
N LEU A 98 17.60 8.19 -5.16
CA LEU A 98 17.74 9.29 -4.20
C LEU A 98 18.84 9.02 -3.17
N ALA A 99 18.90 7.81 -2.61
CA ALA A 99 19.94 7.41 -1.66
C ALA A 99 21.34 7.45 -2.28
N CYS A 100 21.48 7.04 -3.54
CA CYS A 100 22.74 7.09 -4.28
C CYS A 100 23.17 8.54 -4.57
N VAL A 101 22.26 9.37 -5.09
CA VAL A 101 22.52 10.80 -5.34
C VAL A 101 22.93 11.51 -4.05
N GLN A 102 22.24 11.24 -2.94
CA GLN A 102 22.49 11.81 -1.62
C GLN A 102 23.95 11.61 -1.13
N GLN A 103 24.64 10.56 -1.57
CA GLN A 103 26.06 10.33 -1.22
C GLN A 103 27.03 11.24 -1.99
N PHE A 104 26.67 11.70 -3.18
CA PHE A 104 27.48 12.63 -3.97
C PHE A 104 27.26 14.11 -3.58
N LEU A 105 26.25 14.38 -2.74
CA LEU A 105 25.86 15.73 -2.35
C LEU A 105 26.71 16.28 -1.19
N PRO A 106 26.88 17.62 -1.14
CA PRO A 106 27.55 18.28 -0.03
C PRO A 106 26.78 18.08 1.29
N PRO A 107 27.46 18.14 2.46
CA PRO A 107 26.86 17.82 3.76
C PRO A 107 25.65 18.69 4.12
N HIS A 108 25.60 19.94 3.63
CA HIS A 108 24.45 20.83 3.82
C HIS A 108 23.19 20.33 3.10
N LEU A 109 23.34 19.93 1.83
CA LEU A 109 22.21 19.45 1.03
C LEU A 109 21.76 18.06 1.49
N ARG A 110 22.70 17.24 1.96
CA ARG A 110 22.42 15.94 2.58
C ARG A 110 21.47 16.08 3.78
N ARG A 111 21.81 16.99 4.71
CA ARG A 111 20.97 17.28 5.88
C ARG A 111 19.59 17.81 5.48
N LEU A 112 19.53 18.72 4.50
CA LEU A 112 18.26 19.25 4.02
C LEU A 112 17.34 18.14 3.48
N MET A 113 17.87 17.25 2.64
CA MET A 113 17.10 16.13 2.09
C MET A 113 16.63 15.15 3.17
N GLN A 114 17.45 14.86 4.17
CA GLN A 114 17.06 14.02 5.32
C GLN A 114 15.92 14.68 6.13
N THR A 115 16.06 15.96 6.47
CA THR A 115 15.03 16.68 7.23
C THR A 115 13.73 16.81 6.45
N ALA A 116 13.81 17.11 5.15
CA ALA A 116 12.63 17.19 4.28
C ALA A 116 11.91 15.85 4.19
N ALA A 117 12.64 14.74 3.97
CA ALA A 117 12.04 13.41 3.91
C ALA A 117 11.40 12.98 5.25
N SER A 118 12.05 13.30 6.39
CA SER A 118 11.50 13.02 7.72
C SER A 118 10.22 13.83 7.99
N PHE A 119 10.17 15.08 7.54
CA PHE A 119 8.97 15.90 7.65
C PHE A 119 7.83 15.34 6.81
N LEU A 120 8.11 14.98 5.55
CA LEU A 120 7.15 14.41 4.62
C LEU A 120 6.59 13.07 5.16
N HIS A 121 7.44 12.20 5.71
CA HIS A 121 6.98 10.95 6.34
C HIS A 121 6.02 11.16 7.52
N THR A 122 6.09 12.30 8.22
CA THR A 122 5.21 12.57 9.37
C THR A 122 3.79 12.96 8.96
N ILE A 123 3.59 13.37 7.71
CA ILE A 123 2.27 13.75 7.19
C ILE A 123 1.42 12.48 7.01
N PRO A 124 0.13 12.50 7.42
CA PRO A 124 -0.76 11.36 7.23
C PRO A 124 -1.00 11.07 5.74
N ASP A 125 -1.12 9.79 5.41
CA ASP A 125 -1.40 9.25 4.08
C ASP A 125 -2.62 9.88 3.39
N LEU A 126 -3.70 10.11 4.14
CA LEU A 126 -4.93 10.74 3.65
C LEU A 126 -4.67 12.13 3.03
N VAL A 127 -3.74 12.91 3.59
CA VAL A 127 -3.41 14.24 3.06
C VAL A 127 -2.75 14.13 1.68
N TYR A 128 -1.90 13.12 1.46
CA TYR A 128 -1.31 12.87 0.14
C TYR A 128 -2.37 12.49 -0.90
N ILE A 129 -3.32 11.64 -0.53
CA ILE A 129 -4.39 11.21 -1.42
C ILE A 129 -5.28 12.40 -1.80
N VAL A 130 -5.77 13.15 -0.80
CA VAL A 130 -6.67 14.29 -1.04
C VAL A 130 -5.97 15.40 -1.81
N SER A 131 -4.72 15.74 -1.46
CA SER A 131 -3.96 16.78 -2.18
C SER A 131 -3.69 16.40 -3.63
N ALA A 132 -3.31 15.15 -3.90
CA ALA A 132 -3.11 14.67 -5.25
C ALA A 132 -4.41 14.68 -6.07
N GLN A 133 -5.53 14.27 -5.47
CA GLN A 133 -6.85 14.34 -6.11
C GLN A 133 -7.24 15.78 -6.45
N LEU A 134 -7.06 16.73 -5.53
CA LEU A 134 -7.35 18.15 -5.78
C LEU A 134 -6.45 18.76 -6.85
N LEU A 135 -5.14 18.46 -6.82
CA LEU A 135 -4.18 18.93 -7.82
C LEU A 135 -4.58 18.46 -9.21
N VAL A 136 -4.94 17.18 -9.33
CA VAL A 136 -5.38 16.59 -10.59
C VAL A 136 -6.65 17.26 -11.13
N VAL A 137 -7.64 17.51 -10.25
CA VAL A 137 -8.86 18.21 -10.64
C VAL A 137 -8.53 19.64 -11.10
N ALA A 138 -7.64 20.34 -10.40
CA ALA A 138 -7.22 21.68 -10.78
C ALA A 138 -6.49 21.71 -12.14
N VAL A 139 -5.56 20.78 -12.37
CA VAL A 139 -4.86 20.62 -13.65
C VAL A 139 -5.86 20.31 -14.77
N TYR A 140 -6.84 19.45 -14.51
CA TYR A 140 -7.88 19.12 -15.48
C TYR A 140 -8.72 20.34 -15.86
N GLN A 141 -9.11 21.17 -14.88
CA GLN A 141 -9.87 22.39 -15.14
C GLN A 141 -9.09 23.37 -16.03
N LEU A 142 -7.77 23.52 -15.80
CA LEU A 142 -6.91 24.44 -16.53
C LEU A 142 -6.51 23.96 -17.93
N THR A 143 -6.23 22.67 -18.07
CA THR A 143 -5.67 22.13 -19.32
C THR A 143 -6.72 21.52 -20.24
N GLN A 144 -7.91 21.19 -19.73
CA GLN A 144 -8.95 20.42 -20.44
C GLN A 144 -8.46 19.07 -21.01
N ILE A 145 -7.21 18.69 -20.70
CA ILE A 145 -6.56 17.46 -21.14
C ILE A 145 -6.76 16.42 -20.03
N ARG A 146 -7.39 15.31 -20.37
CA ARG A 146 -7.57 14.15 -19.48
C ARG A 146 -6.27 13.35 -19.41
N PHE A 147 -5.26 13.87 -18.70
CA PHE A 147 -3.96 13.17 -18.51
C PHE A 147 -4.15 11.78 -17.89
N PHE A 148 -5.16 11.61 -17.03
CA PHE A 148 -5.59 10.34 -16.45
C PHE A 148 -7.12 10.25 -16.58
N ARG A 149 -7.67 9.09 -16.96
CA ARG A 149 -9.14 8.91 -16.98
C ARG A 149 -9.61 8.82 -15.53
N PHE A 150 -10.43 9.77 -15.08
CA PHE A 150 -10.85 9.93 -13.67
C PHE A 150 -12.07 9.10 -13.27
N THR A 151 -12.59 8.28 -14.19
CA THR A 151 -13.84 7.55 -13.99
C THR A 151 -13.72 6.20 -14.68
N GLY A 152 -13.64 5.15 -13.87
CA GLY A 152 -13.97 3.79 -14.26
C GLY A 152 -15.49 3.62 -14.31
N ALA A 153 -16.20 4.46 -15.06
CA ALA A 153 -17.55 4.13 -15.49
C ALA A 153 -17.43 3.13 -16.64
N GLY A 154 -17.18 1.86 -16.29
CA GLY A 154 -17.42 0.71 -17.15
C GLY A 154 -16.26 0.14 -17.96
N GLU A 155 -15.30 0.93 -18.45
CA GLU A 155 -14.42 0.44 -19.55
C GLU A 155 -12.90 0.60 -19.32
N ALA A 156 -12.43 1.53 -18.47
CA ALA A 156 -11.00 1.65 -18.16
C ALA A 156 -10.77 2.28 -16.78
N GLU A 157 -10.11 1.55 -15.89
CA GLU A 157 -9.81 2.00 -14.54
C GLU A 157 -8.77 3.12 -14.51
N ALA A 158 -8.95 4.04 -13.55
CA ALA A 158 -8.04 5.14 -13.26
C ALA A 158 -6.77 4.63 -12.57
N VAL A 159 -5.91 3.90 -13.28
CA VAL A 159 -4.75 3.19 -12.70
C VAL A 159 -3.57 4.12 -12.39
N GLY A 160 -3.36 5.16 -13.18
CA GLY A 160 -2.12 5.97 -13.08
C GLY A 160 -2.01 6.84 -11.83
N LEU A 161 -3.11 7.48 -11.41
CA LEU A 161 -3.10 8.37 -10.24
C LEU A 161 -2.86 7.61 -8.93
N PRO A 162 -3.57 6.49 -8.65
CA PRO A 162 -3.29 5.67 -7.48
C PRO A 162 -1.85 5.19 -7.42
N ILE A 163 -1.24 4.75 -8.53
CA ILE A 163 0.15 4.28 -8.53
C ILE A 163 1.10 5.37 -8.05
N LEU A 164 0.98 6.60 -8.58
CA LEU A 164 1.87 7.70 -8.20
C LEU A 164 1.73 8.04 -6.72
N VAL A 165 0.51 8.24 -6.24
CA VAL A 165 0.25 8.60 -4.84
C VAL A 165 0.68 7.49 -3.89
N LEU A 166 0.32 6.25 -4.22
CA LEU A 166 0.65 5.07 -3.43
C LEU A 166 2.16 4.83 -3.37
N SER A 167 2.93 5.30 -4.36
CA SER A 167 4.40 5.09 -4.40
C SER A 167 5.16 6.09 -3.52
N ILE A 168 4.58 7.25 -3.20
CA ILE A 168 5.25 8.30 -2.40
C ILE A 168 5.59 7.78 -1.01
N ILE A 169 4.64 7.15 -0.33
CA ILE A 169 4.82 6.70 1.05
C ILE A 169 5.92 5.62 1.15
N PRO A 170 5.87 4.52 0.37
CA PRO A 170 6.97 3.54 0.35
C PRO A 170 8.31 4.16 -0.05
N THR A 171 8.33 5.13 -0.97
CA THR A 171 9.58 5.81 -1.36
C THR A 171 10.21 6.52 -0.17
N LEU A 172 9.43 7.29 0.58
CA LEU A 172 9.91 8.01 1.76
C LEU A 172 10.41 7.06 2.85
N PHE A 173 9.65 5.99 3.09
CA PHE A 173 10.02 4.96 4.06
C PHE A 173 11.34 4.25 3.68
N LEU A 174 11.44 3.78 2.43
CA LEU A 174 12.64 3.12 1.91
C LEU A 174 13.84 4.06 1.92
N TYR A 175 13.68 5.29 1.44
CA TYR A 175 14.76 6.29 1.44
C TYR A 175 15.29 6.56 2.86
N HIS A 176 14.40 6.81 3.82
CA HIS A 176 14.78 7.03 5.22
C HIS A 176 15.53 5.82 5.80
N THR A 177 15.05 4.61 5.48
CA THR A 177 15.67 3.35 5.93
C THR A 177 17.07 3.17 5.32
N LEU A 178 17.22 3.36 4.01
CA LEU A 178 18.50 3.25 3.30
C LEU A 178 19.51 4.25 3.82
N VAL A 179 19.11 5.50 4.03
CA VAL A 179 20.00 6.55 4.55
C VAL A 179 20.45 6.27 5.97
N ASN A 180 19.55 5.84 6.85
CA ASN A 180 19.91 5.48 8.22
C ASN A 180 20.84 4.25 8.25
N LEU A 181 20.60 3.27 7.39
CA LEU A 181 21.47 2.11 7.25
C LEU A 181 22.88 2.51 6.81
N MET A 182 22.99 3.43 5.85
CA MET A 182 24.29 3.96 5.41
C MET A 182 25.03 4.71 6.53
N GLU A 183 24.32 5.47 7.37
CA GLU A 183 24.92 6.17 8.50
C GLU A 183 25.42 5.20 9.58
N MET A 184 24.65 4.14 9.88
CA MET A 184 25.09 3.05 10.75
C MET A 184 26.30 2.32 10.18
N GLU A 185 26.32 2.07 8.86
CA GLU A 185 27.45 1.42 8.21
C GLU A 185 28.71 2.27 8.33
N TRP A 186 28.60 3.59 8.16
CA TRP A 186 29.74 4.51 8.22
C TRP A 186 30.45 4.58 9.58
N GLN A 187 29.76 4.22 10.67
CA GLN A 187 30.31 4.23 12.03
C GLN A 187 31.08 2.96 12.39
N LYS A 188 31.14 1.95 11.52
CA LYS A 188 31.79 0.67 11.84
C LYS A 188 33.32 0.77 11.81
N PRO A 189 34.04 0.09 12.73
CA PRO A 189 35.50 0.25 12.88
C PRO A 189 36.32 -0.21 11.67
N TYR A 190 35.82 -1.13 10.84
CA TYR A 190 36.54 -1.57 9.64
C TYR A 190 36.70 -0.44 8.60
N ILE A 191 35.85 0.59 8.66
CA ILE A 191 35.97 1.77 7.81
C ILE A 191 37.20 2.58 8.17
N GLU A 192 37.49 2.74 9.46
CA GLU A 192 38.66 3.49 9.91
C GLU A 192 39.94 2.78 9.48
N LEU A 193 39.93 1.44 9.51
CA LEU A 193 40.99 0.58 8.98
C LEU A 193 41.12 0.67 7.45
N ALA A 194 40.01 0.76 6.71
CA ALA A 194 40.03 0.93 5.25
C ALA A 194 40.57 2.32 4.85
N LYS A 195 40.21 3.35 5.63
CA LYS A 195 40.68 4.73 5.45
C LYS A 195 42.18 4.86 5.71
N SER A 196 42.72 4.16 6.73
CA SER A 196 44.16 4.13 7.00
C SER A 196 44.95 3.37 5.93
N LYS A 197 44.29 2.48 5.16
CA LYS A 197 44.87 1.78 4.00
C LYS A 197 44.83 2.58 2.69
N GLY A 198 44.34 3.83 2.70
CA GLY A 198 44.33 4.69 1.50
C GLY A 198 43.23 4.36 0.48
N ILE A 199 42.23 3.57 0.84
CA ILE A 199 41.09 3.26 -0.04
C ILE A 199 40.24 4.52 -0.19
N SER A 200 39.99 4.95 -1.43
CA SER A 200 39.22 6.16 -1.72
C SER A 200 37.75 6.02 -1.30
N ARG A 201 37.16 7.10 -0.78
CA ARG A 201 35.74 7.14 -0.35
C ARG A 201 34.77 6.72 -1.45
N PHE A 202 35.17 6.88 -2.72
CA PHE A 202 34.36 6.56 -3.90
C PHE A 202 34.21 5.06 -4.13
N LEU A 203 35.30 4.29 -3.95
CA LEU A 203 35.27 2.83 -4.09
C LEU A 203 34.38 2.18 -3.01
N PHE A 204 34.36 2.78 -1.82
CA PHE A 204 33.56 2.34 -0.68
C PHE A 204 32.07 2.67 -0.83
N CYS A 205 31.74 3.88 -1.30
CA CYS A 205 30.35 4.23 -1.64
C CYS A 205 29.77 3.27 -2.68
N ARG A 206 30.59 2.84 -3.65
CA ARG A 206 30.18 1.87 -4.66
C ARG A 206 29.97 0.47 -4.08
N SER A 207 30.76 0.03 -3.10
CA SER A 207 30.55 -1.27 -2.46
C SER A 207 29.29 -1.27 -1.57
N ILE A 208 29.03 -0.20 -0.82
CA ILE A 208 27.81 -0.10 -0.01
C ILE A 208 26.56 -0.07 -0.89
N CYS A 209 26.56 0.76 -1.95
CA CYS A 209 25.44 0.83 -2.87
C CYS A 209 25.18 -0.50 -3.60
N CYS A 210 26.21 -1.34 -3.79
CA CYS A 210 26.10 -2.65 -4.42
C CYS A 210 25.72 -3.78 -3.45
N VAL A 211 25.96 -3.63 -2.14
CA VAL A 211 25.54 -4.60 -1.10
C VAL A 211 24.06 -4.43 -0.74
N MET A 212 23.47 -3.27 -1.06
CA MET A 212 22.05 -2.96 -0.80
C MET A 212 21.12 -3.26 -1.99
N CYS A 213 21.65 -3.57 -3.18
CA CYS A 213 20.91 -4.09 -4.34
C CYS A 213 20.92 -5.63 -4.34
#